data_AF-A0A527GDV9-F1
#
_entry.id   AF-A0A527GDV9-F1
#
_cell.length_a   1.000
_cell.length_b   1.000
_cell.length_c   1.000
_cell.angle_alpha   90.00
_cell.angle_beta   90.00
_cell.angle_gamma   90.00
#
_symmetry.space_group_name_H-M   'P 1'
#
loop_
_entity.id
_entity.type
_entity.pdbx_description
1 polymer ?
#
loop_
_entity_poly.entity_id
_entity_poly.type
_entity_poly.pdbx_seq_one_letter_code
_entity_poly.pdbx_strand_id
1 'polypeptide(L)' 'KTLLGKAGPLQEIAGDASRLIWRDVRDCRPFADNSEKPVWRVSMTPGQCHQMVLTLRMQAAVSAFYDWQGGLVWL' A
#
# COMPACT_ATOMS: atom_id res chain seq x y z
N LYS A 1 24.01 0.42 8.61
CA LYS A 1 23.13 1.54 9.02
C LYS A 1 23.25 2.79 8.12
N THR A 2 24.01 2.76 7.02
CA THR A 2 24.28 3.95 6.18
C THR A 2 23.28 4.18 5.05
N LEU A 3 22.63 3.11 4.54
CA LEU A 3 21.77 3.18 3.35
C LEU A 3 20.55 4.10 3.48
N LEU A 4 20.02 4.28 4.70
CA LEU A 4 18.82 5.09 4.96
C LEU A 4 19.13 6.44 5.64
N GLY A 5 20.40 6.83 5.75
CA GLY A 5 20.79 8.05 6.48
C GLY A 5 20.21 9.36 5.92
N LYS A 6 19.74 9.36 4.66
CA LYS A 6 19.07 10.50 4.02
C LYS A 6 17.53 10.40 4.00
N ALA A 7 16.96 9.31 4.51
CA ALA A 7 15.51 9.05 4.45
C ALA A 7 14.71 9.75 5.56
N GLY A 8 15.37 10.54 6.43
CA GLY A 8 14.76 11.18 7.59
C GLY A 8 15.04 10.41 8.90
N PRO A 9 14.54 10.93 10.03
CA PRO A 9 14.74 10.29 11.33
C PRO A 9 14.02 8.93 11.39
N LEU A 10 14.70 7.92 11.93
CA LEU A 10 14.07 6.64 12.23
C LEU A 10 13.17 6.81 13.47
N GLN A 11 11.90 6.44 13.35
CA GLN A 11 10.96 6.43 14.46
C GLN A 11 10.46 5.02 14.73
N GLU A 12 10.34 4.68 16.00
CA GLU A 12 9.61 3.50 16.45
C GLU A 12 8.19 3.90 16.85
N ILE A 13 7.19 3.17 16.34
CA ILE A 13 5.78 3.37 16.69
C ILE A 13 5.31 2.15 17.48
N ALA A 14 5.13 2.34 18.79
CA ALA A 14 4.81 1.27 19.73
C ALA A 14 3.35 1.32 20.22
N GLY A 15 2.90 0.24 20.85
CA GLY A 15 1.63 0.18 21.56
C GLY A 15 0.41 0.42 20.67
N ASP A 16 -0.52 1.23 21.16
CA ASP A 16 -1.80 1.50 20.48
C ASP A 16 -1.63 2.19 19.13
N ALA A 17 -0.66 3.09 19.00
CA ALA A 17 -0.37 3.75 17.73
C ALA A 17 0.03 2.74 16.65
N SER A 18 0.85 1.74 17.02
CA SER A 18 1.23 0.64 16.13
C SER A 18 0.02 -0.18 15.70
N ARG A 19 -0.84 -0.54 16.68
CA ARG A 19 -2.07 -1.31 16.43
C ARG A 19 -3.03 -0.58 15.49
N LEU A 20 -3.20 0.73 15.67
CA LEU A 20 -4.07 1.54 14.83
C LEU A 20 -3.59 1.56 13.38
N ILE A 21 -2.30 1.78 13.14
CA ILE A 21 -1.72 1.77 11.79
C ILE A 21 -1.92 0.41 11.12
N TRP A 22 -1.59 -0.68 11.81
CA TRP A 22 -1.73 -2.01 11.24
C TRP A 22 -3.18 -2.41 10.98
N ARG A 23 -4.12 -1.94 11.80
CA ARG A 23 -5.55 -2.09 11.54
C ARG A 23 -5.96 -1.34 10.26
N ASP A 24 -5.52 -0.10 10.10
CA ASP A 24 -5.86 0.71 8.92
C ASP A 24 -5.28 0.11 7.62
N VAL A 25 -4.07 -0.47 7.69
CA VAL A 25 -3.48 -1.23 6.58
C VAL A 25 -4.29 -2.49 6.27
N ARG A 26 -4.62 -3.30 7.29
CA ARG A 26 -5.45 -4.51 7.15
C ARG A 26 -6.81 -4.19 6.52
N ASP A 27 -7.42 -3.09 6.95
CA ASP A 27 -8.76 -2.68 6.55
C ASP A 27 -8.77 -1.92 5.22
N CYS A 28 -7.60 -1.74 4.58
CA CYS A 28 -7.45 -1.02 3.32
C CYS A 28 -8.13 0.35 3.37
N ARG A 29 -7.93 1.07 4.48
CA ARG A 29 -8.64 2.31 4.81
C ARG A 29 -8.72 3.34 3.68
N PRO A 30 -7.69 3.53 2.81
CA PRO A 30 -7.77 4.45 1.67
C PRO A 30 -8.91 4.16 0.68
N PHE A 31 -9.40 2.93 0.62
CA PHE A 31 -10.52 2.51 -0.24
C PHE A 31 -11.84 2.35 0.51
N ALA A 32 -11.84 2.49 1.85
CA ALA A 32 -13.04 2.43 2.68
C ALA A 32 -13.68 3.83 2.83
N ASP A 33 -13.90 4.51 1.70
CA ASP A 33 -14.37 5.90 1.60
C ASP A 33 -15.88 6.05 1.35
N ASN A 34 -16.62 4.93 1.31
CA ASN A 34 -18.05 4.84 0.97
C ASN A 34 -18.40 5.30 -0.46
N SER A 35 -17.42 5.40 -1.36
CA SER A 35 -17.72 5.61 -2.77
C SER A 35 -18.27 4.34 -3.42
N GLU A 36 -18.99 4.50 -4.53
CA GLU A 36 -19.42 3.38 -5.38
C GLU A 36 -18.32 2.92 -6.35
N LYS A 37 -17.08 3.42 -6.20
CA LYS A 37 -15.99 3.01 -7.08
C LYS A 37 -15.69 1.53 -6.85
N PRO A 38 -15.59 0.73 -7.91
CA PRO A 38 -15.20 -0.66 -7.77
C PRO A 38 -13.78 -0.74 -7.19
N VAL A 39 -13.58 -1.70 -6.29
CA VAL A 39 -12.29 -2.00 -5.67
C VAL A 39 -11.90 -3.43 -6.02
N TRP A 40 -10.68 -3.60 -6.54
CA TRP A 40 -10.15 -4.93 -6.86
C TRP A 40 -8.98 -5.27 -5.97
N ARG A 41 -8.93 -6.52 -5.49
CA ARG A 41 -7.75 -7.07 -4.82
C ARG A 41 -7.02 -8.01 -5.77
N VAL A 42 -5.78 -7.68 -6.11
CA VAL A 42 -4.92 -8.46 -7.00
C VAL A 42 -3.80 -9.10 -6.18
N SER A 43 -3.56 -10.40 -6.40
CA SER A 43 -2.48 -11.16 -5.78
C SER A 43 -1.45 -11.53 -6.85
N MET A 44 -0.18 -11.22 -6.62
CA MET A 44 0.89 -11.48 -7.57
C MET A 44 2.26 -11.52 -6.91
N THR A 45 3.27 -11.96 -7.66
CA THR A 45 4.67 -11.92 -7.20
C THR A 45 5.07 -10.48 -6.84
N PRO A 46 5.58 -10.21 -5.63
CA PRO A 46 5.92 -8.85 -5.20
C PRO A 46 6.80 -8.07 -6.17
N GLY A 47 7.82 -8.72 -6.71
CA GLY A 47 8.76 -8.12 -7.66
C GLY A 47 8.12 -7.69 -8.99
N GLN A 48 6.91 -8.15 -9.31
CA GLN A 48 6.20 -7.84 -10.56
C GLN A 48 5.04 -6.85 -10.37
N CYS A 49 4.60 -6.63 -9.12
CA CYS A 49 3.40 -5.85 -8.85
C CYS A 49 3.51 -4.39 -9.30
N HIS A 50 4.66 -3.76 -9.02
CA HIS A 50 4.91 -2.36 -9.40
C HIS A 50 4.81 -2.13 -10.93
N GLN A 51 5.26 -3.10 -11.75
CA GLN A 51 5.18 -3.00 -13.22
C GLN A 51 3.73 -3.07 -13.72
N MET A 52 2.91 -3.94 -13.12
CA MET A 52 1.49 -4.02 -13.44
C MET A 52 0.77 -2.71 -13.10
N VAL A 53 0.97 -2.17 -11.89
CA VAL A 53 0.34 -0.90 -11.48
C VAL A 53 0.78 0.25 -12.39
N LEU A 54 2.06 0.34 -12.73
CA LEU A 54 2.56 1.37 -13.65
C LEU A 54 1.89 1.26 -15.03
N THR A 55 1.82 0.04 -15.58
CA THR A 55 1.16 -0.22 -16.86
C THR A 55 -0.31 0.17 -16.84
N LEU A 56 -1.04 -0.21 -15.79
CA LEU A 56 -2.45 0.16 -15.62
C LEU A 56 -2.64 1.67 -15.55
N ARG A 57 -1.80 2.39 -14.81
CA ARG A 57 -1.87 3.85 -14.69
C ARG A 57 -1.61 4.61 -15.98
N MET A 58 -0.91 3.99 -16.95
CA MET A 58 -0.73 4.57 -18.28
C MET A 58 -2.00 4.46 -19.13
N GLN A 59 -2.94 3.58 -18.79
CA GLN A 59 -4.15 3.30 -19.57
C GLN A 59 -5.43 3.79 -18.86
N ALA A 60 -5.42 3.89 -17.54
CA ALA A 60 -6.57 4.29 -16.73
C ALA A 60 -6.16 5.03 -15.45
N ALA A 61 -7.03 5.90 -14.96
CA ALA A 61 -6.86 6.57 -13.67
C ALA A 61 -7.12 5.59 -12.51
N VAL A 62 -6.07 4.90 -12.08
CA VAL A 62 -6.14 3.86 -11.03
C VAL A 62 -5.36 4.30 -9.79
N SER A 63 -6.03 4.29 -8.64
CA SER A 63 -5.37 4.39 -7.33
C SER A 63 -4.75 3.04 -6.98
N ALA A 64 -3.69 3.02 -6.18
CA ALA A 64 -3.06 1.76 -5.81
C ALA A 64 -2.62 1.79 -4.35
N PHE A 65 -2.93 0.74 -3.60
CA PHE A 65 -2.48 0.50 -2.25
C PHE A 65 -1.85 -0.88 -2.15
N TYR A 66 -0.61 -0.96 -1.72
CA TYR A 66 0.13 -2.22 -1.60
C TYR A 66 0.08 -2.74 -0.17
N ASP A 67 0.11 -4.05 0.00
CA ASP A 67 0.47 -4.62 1.29
C ASP A 67 1.95 -4.39 1.63
N TRP A 68 2.33 -4.78 2.85
CA TRP A 68 3.67 -4.55 3.38
C TRP A 68 4.80 -5.26 2.60
N GLN A 69 4.50 -6.32 1.84
CA GLN A 69 5.48 -7.05 1.03
C GLN A 69 5.38 -6.75 -0.46
N GLY A 70 4.33 -6.05 -0.92
CA GLY A 70 4.04 -5.77 -2.33
C GLY A 70 3.38 -6.92 -3.10
N GLY A 71 2.97 -8.01 -2.44
CA GLY A 71 2.37 -9.18 -3.08
C GLY A 71 0.86 -9.07 -3.28
N LEU A 72 0.21 -8.21 -2.49
CA LEU A 72 -1.17 -7.82 -2.67
C LEU A 72 -1.25 -6.34 -3.03
N VAL A 73 -2.12 -6.01 -3.97
CA VAL A 73 -2.46 -4.63 -4.31
C VAL A 73 -3.96 -4.45 -4.43
N TRP A 74 -4.46 -3.36 -3.88
CA TRP A 74 -5.82 -2.86 -4.05
C TRP A 74 -5.80 -1.73 -5.06
N LEU A 75 -6.73 -1.79 -6.03
CA LEU A 75 -6.87 -0.84 -7.14
C LEU A 75 -8.20 -0.11 -7.07
#